data_AF-A0A3M9M705-F1
#
_entry.id   AF-A0A3M9M705-F1
#
_cell.length_a   1.000
_cell.length_b   1.000
_cell.length_c   1.000
_cell.angle_alpha   90.00
_cell.angle_beta   90.00
_cell.angle_gamma   90.00
#
_symmetry.space_group_name_H-M   'P 1'
#
loop_
_entity.id
_entity.type
_entity.pdbx_description
1 polymer ?
#
loop_
_entity_poly.entity_id
_entity_poly.type
_entity_poly.pdbx_seq_one_letter_code
_entity_poly.pdbx_strand_id
1 'polypeptide(L)'
;MRAGDTLTAWVVVDNASGHALQFLGCGPPFDLLLGDSNYQQQAVQPLCAEQITIPTGNSSYRTSIMASYSTCSPESDQDTPACGPDGNPPPLPAGHYTVSSVAVSPKLPVPPSVALTVMG
;
A
#
# COMPACT_ATOMS: atom_id res chain seq x y z
N MET A 1 -0.39 -14.94 2.09
CA MET A 1 0.95 -14.62 2.61
C MET A 1 1.02 -14.96 4.09
N ARG A 2 2.20 -15.08 4.71
CA ARG A 2 2.27 -15.24 6.18
C ARG A 2 2.22 -13.88 6.88
N ALA A 3 1.78 -13.88 8.13
CA ALA A 3 1.84 -12.73 9.00
C ALA A 3 3.30 -12.24 9.11
N GLY A 4 3.50 -10.93 8.97
CA GLY A 4 4.84 -10.33 8.99
C GLY A 4 5.57 -10.35 7.65
N ASP A 5 5.08 -11.09 6.64
CA ASP A 5 5.71 -11.13 5.33
C ASP A 5 5.59 -9.79 4.61
N THR A 6 6.56 -9.54 3.71
CA THR A 6 6.44 -8.53 2.66
C THR A 6 6.40 -9.22 1.31
N LEU A 7 5.35 -8.95 0.52
CA LEU A 7 5.14 -9.53 -0.80
C LEU A 7 5.39 -8.48 -1.88
N THR A 8 6.20 -8.81 -2.88
CA THR A 8 6.39 -7.94 -4.05
C THR A 8 5.17 -8.01 -4.96
N ALA A 9 4.60 -6.86 -5.31
CA ALA A 9 3.48 -6.74 -6.22
C ALA A 9 3.81 -5.80 -7.38
N TRP A 10 2.99 -5.88 -8.43
CA TRP A 10 3.08 -5.02 -9.60
C TRP A 10 1.74 -4.36 -9.85
N VAL A 11 1.75 -3.05 -10.02
CA VAL A 11 0.61 -2.29 -10.54
C VAL A 11 0.86 -2.02 -12.01
N VAL A 12 0.00 -2.60 -12.85
CA VAL A 12 0.03 -2.38 -14.29
C VAL A 12 -0.97 -1.28 -14.62
N VAL A 13 -0.49 -0.22 -15.27
CA VAL A 13 -1.32 0.87 -15.75
C VAL A 13 -1.36 0.83 -17.26
N ASP A 14 -2.57 0.81 -17.81
CA ASP A 14 -2.82 1.07 -19.23
C ASP A 14 -3.30 2.52 -19.37
N ASN A 15 -2.41 3.40 -19.84
CA ASN A 15 -2.73 4.79 -20.08
C ASN A 15 -3.21 4.99 -21.53
N ALA A 16 -4.52 4.89 -21.70
CA ALA A 16 -5.20 5.08 -22.99
C ALA A 16 -5.59 6.55 -23.28
N SER A 17 -5.11 7.53 -22.52
CA SER A 17 -5.53 8.94 -22.64
C SER A 17 -4.94 9.68 -23.86
N GLY A 18 -4.01 9.06 -24.58
CA GLY A 18 -3.33 9.67 -25.73
C GLY A 18 -2.21 10.66 -25.36
N HIS A 19 -1.95 10.91 -24.07
CA HIS A 19 -0.83 11.72 -23.60
C HIS A 19 -0.24 11.20 -22.28
N ALA A 20 0.98 11.62 -21.95
CA ALA A 20 1.61 11.24 -20.69
C ALA A 20 0.92 11.93 -19.51
N LEU A 21 0.69 11.19 -18.42
CA LEU A 21 0.18 11.75 -17.17
C LEU A 21 1.35 12.22 -16.31
N GLN A 22 1.25 13.44 -15.79
CA GLN A 22 2.32 14.09 -15.03
C GLN A 22 1.78 14.68 -13.73
N PHE A 23 2.44 14.37 -12.62
CA PHE A 23 2.10 14.86 -11.28
C PHE A 23 3.33 14.83 -10.37
N LEU A 24 3.27 15.59 -9.28
CA LEU A 24 4.27 15.55 -8.22
C LEU A 24 3.90 14.47 -7.21
N GLY A 25 4.88 13.71 -6.75
CA GLY A 25 4.71 12.69 -5.72
C GLY A 25 6.03 12.09 -5.27
N CYS A 26 5.95 10.93 -4.62
CA CYS A 26 7.11 10.21 -4.13
C CYS A 26 7.03 8.74 -4.50
N GLY A 27 8.13 8.20 -5.03
CA GLY A 27 8.25 6.78 -5.32
C GLY A 27 7.23 6.32 -6.38
N PRO A 28 6.70 5.09 -6.27
CA PRO A 28 5.76 4.56 -7.25
C PRO A 28 4.43 5.33 -7.20
N PRO A 29 3.70 5.38 -8.33
CA PRO A 29 2.42 6.11 -8.40
C PRO A 29 1.29 5.50 -7.56
N PHE A 30 1.48 4.27 -7.04
CA PHE A 30 0.49 3.54 -6.26
C PHE A 30 1.15 2.81 -5.08
N ASP A 31 0.51 2.92 -3.92
CA ASP A 31 0.75 2.09 -2.76
C ASP A 31 -0.34 1.02 -2.65
N LEU A 32 -0.01 -0.13 -2.05
CA LEU A 32 -0.96 -1.21 -1.78
C LEU A 32 -1.10 -1.42 -0.28
N LEU A 33 -2.34 -1.40 0.19
CA LEU A 33 -2.70 -1.45 1.60
C LEU A 33 -3.62 -2.63 1.87
N LEU A 34 -3.34 -3.38 2.93
CA LEU A 34 -4.23 -4.38 3.48
C LEU A 34 -5.26 -3.75 4.41
N GLY A 35 -6.50 -4.19 4.29
CA GLY A 35 -7.54 -3.86 5.25
C GLY A 35 -8.65 -4.89 5.27
N ASP A 36 -9.39 -4.90 6.37
CA ASP A 36 -10.63 -5.65 6.55
C ASP A 36 -11.67 -4.73 7.22
N SER A 37 -12.73 -5.31 7.81
CA SER A 37 -13.77 -4.53 8.50
C SER A 37 -13.30 -3.90 9.81
N ASN A 38 -12.18 -4.35 10.37
CA ASN A 38 -11.69 -3.96 11.69
C ASN A 38 -10.37 -3.17 11.62
N TYR A 39 -9.69 -3.21 10.49
CA TYR A 39 -8.39 -2.58 10.31
C TYR A 39 -8.23 -2.05 8.89
N GLN A 40 -7.66 -0.85 8.75
CA GLN A 40 -7.25 -0.29 7.48
C GLN A 40 -5.81 0.21 7.63
N GLN A 41 -4.87 -0.36 6.87
CA GLN A 41 -3.52 0.18 6.80
C GLN A 41 -3.56 1.62 6.29
N GLN A 42 -2.71 2.46 6.86
CA GLN A 42 -2.51 3.81 6.38
C GLN A 42 -1.27 3.86 5.48
N ALA A 43 -1.39 4.60 4.36
CA ALA A 43 -0.22 4.89 3.53
C ALA A 43 0.73 5.82 4.29
N VAL A 44 1.99 5.42 4.43
CA VAL A 44 3.04 6.28 4.95
C VAL A 44 3.68 6.99 3.77
N GLN A 45 3.18 8.17 3.42
CA GLN A 45 3.73 8.96 2.31
C GLN A 45 4.98 9.72 2.76
N PRO A 46 6.15 9.50 2.13
CA PRO A 46 7.33 10.27 2.44
C PRO A 46 7.17 11.74 2.00
N LEU A 47 7.82 12.65 2.73
CA LEU A 47 7.84 14.07 2.38
C LEU A 47 8.87 14.32 1.26
N CYS A 48 8.41 14.26 0.01
CA CYS A 48 9.21 14.63 -1.16
C CYS A 48 8.32 15.22 -2.26
N ALA A 49 8.95 15.75 -3.31
CA ALA A 49 8.25 16.29 -4.47
C ALA A 49 9.05 16.00 -5.74
N GLU A 50 8.77 14.86 -6.36
CA GLU A 50 9.39 14.43 -7.61
C GLU A 50 8.38 14.44 -8.74
N GLN A 51 8.82 14.80 -9.96
CA GLN A 51 7.99 14.70 -11.14
C GLN A 51 7.85 13.24 -11.55
N ILE A 52 6.67 12.67 -11.36
CA ILE A 52 6.33 11.31 -11.81
C ILE A 52 5.64 11.43 -13.16
N THR A 53 6.01 10.53 -14.09
CA THR A 53 5.43 10.42 -15.42
C THR A 53 4.90 9.02 -15.68
N ILE A 54 3.64 8.92 -16.09
CA ILE A 54 3.06 7.68 -16.65
C ILE A 54 2.95 7.88 -18.16
N PRO A 55 3.77 7.20 -18.98
CA PRO A 55 3.70 7.30 -20.44
C PRO A 55 2.38 6.72 -20.97
N THR A 56 2.06 6.96 -22.23
CA THR A 56 0.95 6.28 -22.91
C THR A 56 1.21 4.78 -23.06
N GLY A 57 0.15 3.98 -23.08
CA GLY A 57 0.23 2.52 -23.13
C GLY A 57 0.56 1.89 -21.78
N ASN A 58 1.21 0.73 -21.79
CA ASN A 58 1.42 -0.09 -20.60
C ASN A 58 2.67 0.32 -19.82
N SER A 59 2.49 0.58 -18.53
CA SER A 59 3.58 0.76 -17.55
C SER A 59 3.40 -0.21 -16.39
N SER A 60 4.51 -0.69 -15.82
CA SER A 60 4.49 -1.60 -14.67
C SER A 60 5.30 -1.00 -13.53
N TYR A 61 4.64 -0.82 -12.39
CA TYR A 61 5.22 -0.23 -11.20
C TYR A 61 5.36 -1.28 -10.11
N ARG A 62 6.58 -1.50 -9.63
CA ARG A 62 6.86 -2.41 -8.52
C ARG A 62 6.47 -1.74 -7.21
N THR A 63 5.76 -2.47 -6.36
CA THR A 63 5.37 -2.04 -5.02
C THR A 63 5.37 -3.24 -4.06
N SER A 64 5.00 -3.04 -2.81
CA SER A 64 5.00 -4.06 -1.77
C SER A 64 3.70 -4.08 -0.98
N ILE A 65 3.28 -5.28 -0.59
CA ILE A 65 2.20 -5.52 0.36
C ILE A 65 2.84 -6.03 1.66
N MET A 66 2.60 -5.37 2.79
CA MET A 66 3.14 -5.75 4.10
C MET A 66 2.05 -6.37 4.97
N ALA A 67 2.24 -7.59 5.47
CA ALA A 67 1.33 -8.22 6.44
C ALA A 67 1.69 -7.88 7.89
N SER A 68 1.97 -6.61 8.15
CA SER A 68 2.22 -6.04 9.48
C SER A 68 1.44 -4.75 9.65
N TYR A 69 1.22 -4.31 10.88
CA TYR A 69 0.66 -2.98 11.10
C TYR A 69 1.62 -1.91 10.56
N SER A 70 1.09 -0.79 10.06
CA SER A 70 1.89 0.34 9.55
C SER A 70 2.57 1.12 10.67
N THR A 71 1.97 1.14 11.85
CA THR A 71 2.43 1.86 13.04
C THR A 71 2.20 1.02 14.28
N CYS A 72 2.88 1.37 15.36
CA CYS A 72 2.66 0.83 16.69
C CYS A 72 2.97 1.88 17.75
N SER A 73 2.51 1.65 18.97
CA SER A 73 2.72 2.51 20.13
C SER A 73 3.38 1.71 21.28
N PRO A 74 4.03 2.36 22.27
CA PRO A 74 4.61 1.64 23.41
C PRO A 74 3.58 0.80 24.19
N GLU A 75 2.34 1.26 24.23
CA GLU A 75 1.18 0.57 24.82
C GLU A 75 0.08 0.47 23.77
N SER A 76 -0.70 -0.62 23.78
CA SER A 76 -1.81 -0.77 22.84
C SER A 76 -2.90 0.26 23.12
N ASP A 77 -3.37 0.93 22.08
CA ASP A 77 -4.58 1.76 22.11
C ASP A 77 -5.68 1.18 21.21
N GLN A 78 -6.75 1.94 20.99
CA GLN A 78 -7.95 1.47 20.29
C GLN A 78 -7.71 1.19 18.80
N ASP A 79 -6.76 1.89 18.18
CA ASP A 79 -6.50 1.84 16.73
C ASP A 79 -5.06 1.43 16.39
N THR A 80 -4.17 1.39 17.39
CA THR A 80 -2.73 1.14 17.24
C THR A 80 -2.29 0.01 18.17
N PRO A 81 -1.67 -1.06 17.65
CA PRO A 81 -1.19 -2.14 18.50
C PRO A 81 0.09 -1.73 19.25
N ALA A 82 0.37 -2.44 20.35
CA ALA A 82 1.64 -2.32 21.03
C ALA A 82 2.81 -2.73 20.09
N CYS A 83 3.92 -2.01 20.16
CA CYS A 83 5.14 -2.37 19.46
C CYS A 83 5.72 -3.68 20.01
N GLY A 84 6.35 -4.47 19.13
CA GLY A 84 7.13 -5.63 19.54
C GLY A 84 8.37 -5.25 20.36
N PRO A 85 9.12 -6.25 20.88
CA PRO A 85 10.32 -6.01 21.69
C PRO A 85 11.39 -5.14 21.01
N ASP A 86 11.46 -5.20 19.68
CA ASP A 86 12.42 -4.43 18.87
C ASP A 86 11.90 -3.03 18.50
N GLY A 87 10.75 -2.60 19.04
CA GLY A 87 10.11 -1.34 18.71
C GLY A 87 9.39 -1.32 17.36
N ASN A 88 9.33 -2.44 16.65
CA ASN A 88 8.69 -2.56 15.34
C ASN A 88 7.19 -2.88 15.45
N PRO A 89 6.38 -2.46 14.46
CA PRO A 89 4.99 -2.86 14.39
C PRO A 89 4.82 -4.39 14.32
N PRO A 90 3.84 -4.95 15.05
CA PRO A 90 3.62 -6.39 15.03
C PRO A 90 3.04 -6.87 13.68
N PRO A 91 3.08 -8.19 13.40
CA PRO A 91 2.37 -8.80 12.29
C PRO A 91 0.85 -8.58 12.35
N LEU A 92 0.19 -8.56 11.20
CA LEU A 92 -1.27 -8.64 11.14
C LEU A 92 -1.75 -10.02 11.58
N PRO A 93 -2.92 -10.12 12.25
CA PRO A 93 -3.51 -11.41 12.55
C PRO A 93 -3.86 -12.17 11.26
N ALA A 94 -3.94 -13.51 11.37
CA ALA A 94 -4.40 -14.33 10.26
C ALA A 94 -5.86 -14.00 9.93
N GLY A 95 -6.18 -13.94 8.64
CA GLY A 95 -7.52 -13.53 8.22
C GLY A 95 -7.66 -13.27 6.72
N HIS A 96 -8.87 -12.89 6.34
CA HIS A 96 -9.20 -12.46 4.98
C HIS A 96 -9.12 -10.94 4.91
N TYR A 97 -8.26 -10.46 4.02
CA TYR A 97 -8.01 -9.05 3.80
C TYR A 97 -8.35 -8.67 2.37
N THR A 98 -8.53 -7.38 2.18
CA THR A 98 -8.64 -6.73 0.89
C THR A 98 -7.36 -5.92 0.66
N VAL A 99 -6.75 -6.09 -0.50
CA VAL A 99 -5.66 -5.25 -0.99
C VAL A 99 -6.29 -4.10 -1.76
N SER A 100 -6.19 -2.90 -1.22
CA SER A 100 -6.65 -1.67 -1.85
C SER A 100 -5.45 -0.85 -2.31
N SER A 101 -5.56 -0.23 -3.47
CA SER A 101 -4.55 0.71 -3.95
C SER A 101 -4.85 2.13 -3.50
N VAL A 102 -3.81 2.89 -3.17
CA VAL A 102 -3.89 4.34 -2.98
C VAL A 102 -3.01 4.99 -4.03
N ALA A 103 -3.58 5.93 -4.78
CA ALA A 103 -2.82 6.70 -5.75
C ALA A 103 -2.16 7.91 -5.09
N VAL A 104 -0.92 8.21 -5.49
CA VAL A 104 -0.20 9.40 -5.00
C VAL A 104 -0.77 10.71 -5.54
N SER A 105 -1.63 10.63 -6.57
CA SER A 105 -2.30 11.79 -7.18
C SER A 105 -3.78 11.50 -7.41
N PRO A 106 -4.68 12.46 -7.12
CA PRO A 106 -6.12 12.31 -7.40
C PRO A 106 -6.44 12.28 -8.90
N LYS A 107 -5.47 12.58 -9.76
CA LYS A 107 -5.61 12.50 -11.23
C LYS A 107 -5.53 11.07 -11.75
N LEU A 108 -5.07 10.12 -10.93
CA LEU A 108 -4.94 8.73 -11.33
C LEU A 108 -6.19 7.95 -10.93
N PRO A 109 -6.70 7.07 -11.82
CA PRO A 109 -7.71 6.11 -11.42
C PRO A 109 -7.13 5.13 -10.41
N VAL A 110 -7.91 4.76 -9.40
CA VAL A 110 -7.55 3.75 -8.42
C VAL A 110 -8.00 2.38 -8.94
N PRO A 111 -7.09 1.40 -9.11
CA PRO A 111 -7.44 0.03 -9.45
C PRO A 111 -8.49 -0.60 -8.49
N PRO A 112 -9.30 -1.56 -8.96
CA PRO A 112 -10.18 -2.31 -8.08
C PRO A 112 -9.38 -3.13 -7.07
N SER A 113 -9.92 -3.26 -5.86
CA SER A 113 -9.29 -4.04 -4.79
C SER A 113 -9.33 -5.55 -5.06
N VAL A 114 -8.39 -6.29 -4.49
CA VAL A 114 -8.25 -7.75 -4.65
C VAL A 114 -8.24 -8.43 -3.30
N ALA A 115 -8.85 -9.62 -3.19
CA ALA A 115 -8.83 -10.41 -1.96
C ALA A 115 -7.46 -11.07 -1.72
N LEU A 116 -7.02 -11.09 -0.46
CA LEU A 116 -5.80 -11.77 -0.03
C LEU A 116 -5.99 -12.42 1.33
N THR A 117 -5.43 -13.62 1.53
CA THR A 117 -5.42 -14.29 2.83
C THR A 117 -4.05 -14.13 3.50
N VAL A 118 -4.07 -13.66 4.75
CA VAL A 118 -2.92 -13.69 5.67
C VAL A 118 -3.03 -14.96 6.53
N MET A 119 -1.96 -15.74 6.56
CA MET A 119 -1.85 -16.98 7.33
C MET A 119 -0.93 -16.76 8.53
N GLY A 120 -1.13 -17.53 9.60
CA GLY A 120 -0.22 -17.51 10.76
C GLY A 120 1.17 -18.01 10.46
#